data_AF-A0A1G3M4F8-F1
#
_entry.id   AF-A0A1G3M4F8-F1
#
_cell.length_a   1.000
_cell.length_b   1.000
_cell.length_c   1.000
_cell.angle_alpha   90.00
_cell.angle_beta   90.00
_cell.angle_gamma   90.00
#
_symmetry.space_group_name_H-M   'P 1'
#
loop_
_entity.id
_entity.type
_entity.pdbx_description
1 polymer ?
#
loop_
_entity_poly.entity_id
_entity_poly.type
_entity_poly.pdbx_seq_one_letter_code
_entity_poly.pdbx_strand_id
1 'polypeptide(L)' 'MATGLIALGAGLSVGLTALATALAQGRIGAAGAGTIAEKPETAGNIILLVAIPETMVILGFVIAIVIVFTL' A
#
# COMPACT_ATOMS: atom_id res chain seq x y z
N MET A 1 -29.93 4.13 3.12
CA MET A 1 -28.98 5.13 2.59
C MET A 1 -27.66 5.13 3.35
N ALA A 2 -27.66 5.05 4.69
CA ALA A 2 -26.44 5.01 5.51
C ALA A 2 -25.45 3.90 5.13
N THR A 3 -25.91 2.65 4.96
CA THR A 3 -25.03 1.52 4.66
C THR A 3 -24.27 1.64 3.34
N GLY A 4 -24.89 2.22 2.31
CA GLY A 4 -24.24 2.42 1.01
C GLY A 4 -23.11 3.44 1.07
N LEU A 5 -23.29 4.52 1.83
CA LEU A 5 -22.26 5.55 2.07
C LEU A 5 -21.11 4.99 2.93
N ILE A 6 -21.41 4.17 3.93
CA ILE A 6 -20.40 3.49 4.77
C ILE A 6 -19.55 2.55 3.91
N ALA A 7 -20.19 1.71 3.08
CA ALA A 7 -19.47 0.80 2.19
C ALA A 7 -18.61 1.55 1.16
N LEU A 8 -19.12 2.65 0.60
CA LEU A 8 -18.34 3.52 -0.29
C LEU A 8 -17.12 4.12 0.41
N GLY A 9 -17.30 4.64 1.63
CA GLY A 9 -16.21 5.20 2.43
C GLY A 9 -15.11 4.17 2.75
N ALA A 10 -15.50 2.96 3.12
CA ALA A 10 -14.57 1.85 3.35
C ALA A 10 -13.81 1.48 2.08
N GLY A 11 -14.52 1.36 0.95
CA GLY A 11 -13.90 1.08 -0.36
C GLY A 11 -12.92 2.16 -0.80
N LEU A 12 -13.25 3.43 -0.60
CA LEU A 12 -12.36 4.56 -0.91
C LEU A 12 -11.11 4.56 -0.03
N SER A 13 -11.22 4.24 1.26
CA SER A 13 -10.07 4.15 2.18
C SER A 13 -9.04 3.14 1.69
N VAL A 14 -9.46 1.91 1.36
CA VAL A 14 -8.54 0.88 0.84
C VAL A 14 -8.06 1.22 -0.56
N GLY A 15 -8.97 1.64 -1.45
CA GLY A 15 -8.64 1.87 -2.86
C GLY A 15 -7.61 2.99 -3.06
N LEU A 16 -7.77 4.12 -2.38
CA LEU A 16 -6.86 5.26 -2.53
C LEU A 16 -5.47 4.98 -1.93
N THR A 17 -5.42 4.32 -0.78
CA THR A 17 -4.16 3.94 -0.14
C THR A 17 -3.43 2.87 -0.94
N ALA A 18 -4.13 1.88 -1.49
CA ALA A 18 -3.57 0.88 -2.40
C ALA A 18 -2.97 1.51 -3.67
N LEU A 19 -3.67 2.48 -4.28
CA LEU A 19 -3.13 3.22 -5.44
C LEU A 19 -1.87 4.00 -5.09
N ALA A 20 -1.84 4.68 -3.93
CA ALA A 20 -0.65 5.40 -3.47
C ALA A 20 0.53 4.46 -3.20
N THR A 21 0.29 3.32 -2.54
CA THR A 21 1.30 2.27 -2.30
C THR A 21 1.85 1.73 -3.62
N ALA A 22 0.99 1.40 -4.59
CA ALA A 22 1.40 0.87 -5.88
C ALA A 22 2.27 1.86 -6.67
N LEU A 23 1.95 3.17 -6.64
CA LEU A 23 2.75 4.21 -7.30
C LEU A 23 4.16 4.33 -6.68
N ALA A 24 4.26 4.22 -5.36
CA ALA A 24 5.55 4.23 -4.68
C ALA A 24 6.36 2.97 -4.98
N GLN A 25 5.74 1.79 -4.84
CA GLN A 25 6.39 0.50 -5.08
C GLN A 25 6.78 0.31 -6.54
N GLY A 26 6.02 0.83 -7.51
CA GLY A 26 6.40 0.78 -8.92
C GLY A 26 7.74 1.47 -9.19
N ARG A 27 8.00 2.61 -8.52
CA ARG A 27 9.27 3.33 -8.64
C ARG A 27 10.41 2.63 -7.89
N ILE A 28 10.16 2.20 -6.65
CA ILE A 28 11.17 1.51 -5.84
C ILE A 28 11.54 0.16 -6.47
N GLY A 29 10.56 -0.60 -6.95
CA GLY A 29 10.76 -1.89 -7.61
C GLY A 29 11.55 -1.76 -8.91
N ALA A 30 11.24 -0.75 -9.74
CA ALA A 30 11.99 -0.51 -10.98
C ALA A 30 13.46 -0.17 -10.71
N ALA A 31 13.74 0.75 -9.77
CA ALA A 31 15.11 1.08 -9.39
C ALA A 31 15.82 -0.09 -8.68
N GLY A 32 15.09 -0.81 -7.84
CA GLY A 32 15.56 -1.95 -7.09
C GLY A 32 15.96 -3.13 -7.98
N ALA A 33 15.18 -3.43 -9.03
CA ALA A 33 15.50 -4.49 -9.98
C ALA A 33 16.84 -4.25 -10.69
N GLY A 34 17.11 -3.02 -11.13
CA GLY A 34 18.41 -2.65 -11.70
C GLY A 34 19.55 -2.77 -10.69
N THR A 35 19.31 -2.30 -9.46
CA THR A 35 20.32 -2.37 -8.38
C THR A 35 20.66 -3.83 -8.02
N ILE A 36 19.66 -4.71 -7.93
CA ILE A 36 19.86 -6.14 -7.65
C ILE A 36 20.60 -6.83 -8.80
N ALA A 37 20.32 -6.44 -10.05
CA ALA A 37 21.01 -6.99 -11.22
C ALA A 37 22.52 -6.66 -11.22
N GLU A 38 22.91 -5.48 -10.73
CA GLU A 38 24.31 -5.09 -10.58
C GLU A 38 24.95 -5.60 -9.29
N LYS A 39 24.20 -5.58 -8.18
CA LYS A 39 24.66 -5.90 -6.81
C LYS A 39 23.64 -6.80 -6.10
N PRO A 40 23.70 -8.13 -6.33
CA PRO A 40 22.73 -9.08 -5.79
C PRO A 40 22.58 -9.04 -4.26
N GLU A 41 23.65 -8.68 -3.55
CA GLU A 41 23.67 -8.51 -2.10
C GLU A 41 22.74 -7.40 -1.58
N THR A 42 22.29 -6.49 -2.45
CA THR A 42 21.37 -5.39 -2.08
C THR A 42 19.91 -5.82 -2.00
N ALA A 43 19.56 -7.05 -2.40
CA ALA A 43 18.18 -7.52 -2.46
C ALA A 43 17.41 -7.34 -1.15
N GLY A 44 18.03 -7.63 0.01
CA GLY A 44 17.40 -7.43 1.32
C GLY A 44 17.04 -5.97 1.60
N ASN A 45 17.92 -5.04 1.24
CA ASN A 45 17.67 -3.61 1.41
C ASN A 45 16.57 -3.11 0.48
N ILE A 46 16.51 -3.60 -0.77
CA ILE A 46 15.44 -3.26 -1.70
C ILE A 46 14.09 -3.77 -1.20
N ILE A 47 14.02 -5.01 -0.69
CA ILE A 47 12.79 -5.57 -0.10
C ILE A 47 12.32 -4.68 1.07
N LEU A 48 13.23 -4.26 1.95
CA LEU A 48 12.91 -3.32 3.04
C LEU A 48 12.35 -1.99 2.51
N LEU A 49 12.95 -1.42 1.46
CA LEU A 49 12.46 -0.18 0.85
C LEU A 49 11.06 -0.35 0.23
N VAL A 50 10.77 -1.50 -0.39
CA VAL A 50 9.44 -1.82 -0.93
C VAL A 50 8.40 -2.02 0.18
N ALA A 51 8.81 -2.50 1.36
CA ALA A 51 7.92 -2.71 2.50
C ALA A 51 7.48 -1.41 3.19
N ILE A 52 8.27 -0.32 3.11
CA ILE A 52 7.91 0.98 3.70
C ILE A 52 6.56 1.50 3.18
N PRO A 53 6.32 1.65 1.86
CA PRO A 53 5.03 2.10 1.35
C PRO A 53 3.88 1.10 1.56
N GLU A 54 4.15 -0.18 1.84
CA GLU A 54 3.12 -1.17 2.19
C GLU A 54 2.37 -0.78 3.47
N THR A 55 3.04 -0.05 4.39
CA THR A 55 2.40 0.45 5.61
C THR A 55 1.19 1.34 5.33
N MET A 56 1.18 2.08 4.21
CA MET A 56 0.07 2.95 3.84
C MET A 56 -1.21 2.18 3.51
N VAL A 57 -1.11 1.06 2.76
CA VAL A 57 -2.28 0.25 2.44
C VAL A 57 -2.78 -0.52 3.67
N ILE A 58 -1.88 -0.95 4.56
CA ILE A 58 -2.25 -1.56 5.84
C ILE A 58 -3.07 -0.58 6.67
N LEU A 59 -2.63 0.68 6.78
CA LEU A 59 -3.39 1.72 7.49
C LEU A 59 -4.75 1.98 6.83
N GLY A 60 -4.81 2.06 5.50
CA GLY A 60 -6.07 2.22 4.77
C GLY A 60 -7.05 1.07 4.99
N PHE A 61 -6.54 -0.14 5.10
CA PHE A 61 -7.30 -1.34 5.44
C PHE A 61 -7.84 -1.31 6.88
N VAL A 62 -7.00 -0.94 7.86
CA VAL A 62 -7.43 -0.76 9.25
C VAL A 62 -8.55 0.28 9.35
N ILE A 63 -8.42 1.41 8.64
CA ILE A 63 -9.47 2.43 8.62
C ILE A 63 -10.76 1.92 7.96
N ALA A 64 -10.67 1.11 6.90
CA ALA A 64 -11.85 0.50 6.30
C ALA A 64 -12.58 -0.45 7.26
N ILE A 65 -11.84 -1.22 8.05
CA ILE A 65 -12.41 -2.04 9.15
C ILE A 65 -13.12 -1.13 10.16
N VAL A 66 -12.47 -0.05 10.61
CA VAL A 66 -13.10 0.89 11.54
C VAL A 66 -14.39 1.47 10.96
N ILE A 67 -14.39 1.88 9.69
CA ILE A 67 -15.57 2.41 9.00
C ILE A 67 -16.71 1.39 8.98
N VAL A 68 -16.44 0.13 8.63
CA VAL A 68 -17.47 -0.90 8.50
C VAL A 68 -18.04 -1.37 9.84
N PHE A 69 -17.21 -1.47 10.87
CA PHE A 69 -17.60 -2.05 12.15
C PHE A 69 -17.97 -1.02 13.23
N THR A 70 -17.70 0.27 13.00
CA THR A 70 -17.96 1.33 13.99
C THR A 70 -19.04 2.31 13.57
N LEU A 71 -19.22 2.55 12.26
CA LEU A 71 -20.21 3.48 11.71
C LEU A 71 -21.44 2.72 11.18
#